data_AF-A0A944YIN2-F1
#
_entry.id   AF-A0A944YIN2-F1
#
_cell.length_a   1.000
_cell.length_b   1.000
_cell.length_c   1.000
_cell.angle_alpha   90.00
_cell.angle_beta   90.00
_cell.angle_gamma   90.00
#
_symmetry.space_group_name_H-M   'P 1'
#
loop_
_entity.id
_entity.type
_entity.pdbx_description
1 polymer ?
#
loop_
_entity_poly.entity_id
_entity_poly.type
_entity_poly.pdbx_seq_one_letter_code
_entity_poly.pdbx_strand_id
1 'polypeptide(L)'
;MNLASLFESLTSCLRRKNPKQENKPTVSYVGNYAHWADAVADSKGYEDSEIIKKATQSFEEILAGKHKCERDTFLYDEFQYSLPLLLGLNFMQRKVGKIQLLD
;
A
#
# COMPACT_ATOMS: atom_id res chain seq x y z
N MET A 1 53.38 14.86 -27.33
CA MET A 1 52.05 15.02 -26.72
C MET A 1 52.06 16.29 -25.89
N ASN A 2 51.20 17.26 -26.22
CA ASN A 2 51.19 18.57 -25.58
C ASN A 2 50.36 18.50 -24.29
N LEU A 3 50.87 19.07 -23.19
CA LEU A 3 50.13 19.20 -21.93
C LEU A 3 48.79 19.92 -22.12
N ALA A 4 48.71 20.83 -23.10
CA ALA A 4 47.47 21.51 -23.47
C ALA A 4 46.39 20.54 -23.98
N SER A 5 46.74 19.55 -24.80
CA SER A 5 45.75 18.57 -25.31
C SER A 5 45.28 17.59 -24.24
N LEU A 6 46.11 17.34 -23.22
CA LEU A 6 45.73 16.52 -22.07
C LEU A 6 44.72 17.26 -21.17
N PHE A 7 44.91 18.57 -20.99
CA PHE A 7 44.00 19.42 -20.22
C PHE A 7 42.65 19.64 -20.91
N GLU A 8 42.60 19.74 -22.25
CA GLU A 8 41.32 19.78 -22.98
C GLU A 8 40.53 18.46 -22.87
N SER A 9 41.24 17.32 -22.93
CA SER A 9 40.63 16.00 -22.74
C SER A 9 40.02 15.85 -21.33
N LEU A 10 40.76 16.27 -20.29
CA LEU A 10 40.30 16.22 -18.90
C LEU A 10 39.15 17.20 -18.60
N THR A 11 39.15 18.39 -19.21
CA THR A 11 38.07 19.37 -19.02
C THR A 11 36.77 18.96 -19.73
N SER A 12 36.84 18.17 -20.81
CA SER A 12 35.65 17.59 -21.45
C SER A 12 34.92 16.61 -20.52
N CYS A 13 35.65 15.84 -19.71
CA CYS A 13 35.11 14.94 -18.69
C CYS A 13 34.59 15.68 -17.44
N LEU A 14 35.16 16.85 -17.13
CA LEU A 14 34.80 17.64 -15.95
C LEU A 14 33.72 18.71 -16.20
N ARG A 15 33.10 18.72 -17.39
CA ARG A 15 31.90 19.51 -17.65
C ARG A 15 30.73 18.89 -16.87
N ARG A 16 30.64 19.21 -15.58
CA ARG A 16 29.50 18.94 -14.72
C ARG A 16 28.30 19.66 -15.33
N LYS A 17 27.55 18.96 -16.18
CA LYS A 17 26.21 19.41 -16.58
C LYS A 17 25.47 19.65 -15.27
N ASN A 18 24.98 20.87 -15.04
CA ASN A 18 23.98 21.10 -14.01
C ASN A 18 22.89 20.06 -14.26
N PRO A 19 22.64 19.11 -13.34
CA PRO A 19 21.53 18.21 -13.52
C PRO A 19 20.32 19.13 -13.66
N LYS A 20 19.62 19.05 -14.80
CA LYS A 20 18.25 19.55 -14.86
C LYS A 20 17.57 18.93 -13.65
N GLN A 21 16.97 19.74 -12.79
CA GLN A 21 16.12 19.21 -11.73
C GLN A 21 15.05 18.37 -12.43
N GLU A 22 15.30 17.07 -12.53
CA GLU A 22 14.26 16.13 -12.90
C GLU A 22 13.28 16.19 -11.74
N ASN A 23 12.09 16.70 -12.04
CA ASN A 23 10.98 16.70 -11.11
C ASN A 23 10.73 15.24 -10.73
N LYS A 24 11.29 14.81 -9.60
CA LYS A 24 10.98 13.51 -9.03
C LYS A 24 9.46 13.43 -8.93
N PRO A 25 8.83 12.33 -9.38
CA PRO A 25 7.40 12.19 -9.25
C PRO A 25 7.06 12.35 -7.77
N THR A 26 6.43 13.48 -7.45
CA THR A 26 6.01 13.79 -6.10
C THR A 26 4.57 13.31 -6.02
N VAL A 27 4.32 12.36 -5.12
CA VAL A 27 2.95 11.91 -4.85
C VAL A 27 2.21 13.11 -4.27
N SER A 28 1.23 13.60 -5.01
CA SER A 28 0.33 14.65 -4.55
C SER A 28 -1.04 14.02 -4.34
N TYR A 29 -1.59 14.22 -3.14
CA TYR A 29 -2.95 13.81 -2.82
C TYR A 29 -3.85 15.01 -3.07
N VAL A 30 -4.74 14.90 -4.05
CA VAL A 30 -5.76 15.91 -4.34
C VAL A 30 -7.07 15.44 -3.72
N GLY A 31 -7.64 16.24 -2.85
CA GLY A 31 -8.93 15.99 -2.20
C GLY A 31 -9.85 17.20 -2.32
N ASN A 32 -11.10 17.04 -1.88
CA ASN A 32 -12.12 18.08 -1.97
C ASN A 32 -12.02 19.16 -0.88
N TYR A 33 -10.95 19.16 -0.08
CA TYR A 33 -10.78 20.04 1.07
C TYR A 33 -9.62 21.01 0.84
N ALA A 34 -9.82 22.28 1.20
CA ALA A 34 -8.79 23.32 1.08
C ALA A 34 -7.67 23.15 2.10
N HIS A 35 -7.98 22.65 3.29
CA HIS A 35 -7.01 22.39 4.36
C HIS A 35 -7.19 21.00 4.96
N TRP A 36 -6.09 20.45 5.48
CA TRP A 36 -6.11 19.16 6.18
C TRP A 36 -7.06 19.16 7.39
N ALA A 37 -7.13 20.29 8.12
CA ALA A 37 -8.03 20.42 9.27
C ALA A 37 -9.51 20.25 8.89
N ASP A 38 -9.91 20.72 7.70
CA ASP A 38 -11.28 20.58 7.20
C ASP A 38 -11.59 19.10 6.95
N ALA A 39 -10.65 18.36 6.35
CA ALA A 39 -10.79 16.93 6.12
C ALA A 39 -10.86 16.12 7.43
N VAL A 40 -10.08 16.50 8.45
CA VAL A 40 -10.10 15.86 9.77
C VAL A 40 -11.42 16.13 10.49
N ALA A 41 -11.97 17.35 10.39
CA ALA A 41 -13.24 17.71 11.00
C ALA A 41 -14.42 16.91 10.42
N ASP A 42 -14.40 16.67 9.10
CA ASP A 42 -15.42 15.88 8.41
C ASP A 42 -15.16 14.35 8.47
N SER A 43 -13.96 13.94 8.91
CA SER A 43 -13.63 12.52 9.07
C SER A 43 -14.43 11.93 10.22
N LYS A 44 -15.02 10.76 9.97
CA LYS A 44 -15.71 9.98 10.99
C LYS A 44 -14.79 8.93 11.58
N GLY A 45 -14.97 8.64 12.86
CA GLY A 45 -14.20 7.63 13.57
C GLY A 45 -14.76 6.22 13.40
N TYR A 46 -14.10 5.26 14.06
CA TYR A 46 -14.52 3.85 14.07
C TYR A 46 -15.90 3.60 14.69
N GLU A 47 -16.44 4.57 15.44
CA GLU A 47 -17.80 4.54 15.99
C GLU A 47 -18.89 4.83 14.94
N ASP A 48 -18.52 5.11 13.68
CA ASP A 48 -19.52 5.30 12.63
C ASP A 48 -20.25 3.99 12.31
N SER A 49 -21.56 3.99 12.52
CA SER A 49 -22.47 2.90 12.17
C SER A 49 -22.40 2.46 10.70
N GLU A 50 -21.93 3.32 9.78
CA GLU A 50 -21.71 2.91 8.38
C GLU A 50 -20.63 1.82 8.25
N ILE A 51 -19.66 1.74 9.16
CA ILE A 51 -18.63 0.70 9.16
C ILE A 51 -19.28 -0.68 9.39
N ILE A 52 -20.08 -0.81 10.45
CA ILE A 52 -20.74 -2.09 10.77
C ILE A 52 -21.78 -2.48 9.73
N LYS A 53 -22.48 -1.49 9.15
CA LYS A 53 -23.44 -1.71 8.07
C LYS A 53 -22.76 -2.27 6.82
N LYS A 54 -21.63 -1.69 6.40
CA LYS A 54 -20.86 -2.20 5.24
C LYS A 54 -20.32 -3.60 5.49
N ALA A 55 -19.76 -3.87 6.67
CA ALA A 55 -19.30 -5.21 7.03
C ALA A 55 -20.42 -6.24 7.08
N THR A 56 -21.62 -5.84 7.53
CA THR A 56 -22.79 -6.72 7.53
C THR A 56 -23.23 -7.03 6.10
N GLN A 57 -23.30 -6.01 5.24
CA GLN A 57 -23.67 -6.17 3.83
C GLN A 57 -22.69 -7.07 3.07
N SER A 58 -21.38 -6.87 3.22
CA SER A 58 -20.38 -7.73 2.58
C SER A 58 -20.52 -9.18 3.05
N PHE A 59 -20.74 -9.39 4.35
CA PHE A 59 -20.93 -10.72 4.90
C PHE A 59 -22.22 -11.40 4.42
N GLU A 60 -23.33 -10.66 4.30
CA GLU A 60 -24.59 -11.16 3.73
C GLU A 60 -24.41 -11.66 2.29
N GLU A 61 -23.59 -10.98 1.48
CA GLU A 61 -23.33 -11.42 0.11
C GLU A 61 -22.51 -12.71 0.03
N ILE A 62 -21.58 -12.91 0.98
CA ILE A 62 -20.82 -14.16 1.11
C ILE A 62 -21.75 -15.29 1.56
N LEU A 63 -22.62 -15.05 2.55
CA LEU A 63 -23.59 -16.05 3.02
C LEU A 63 -24.60 -16.43 1.93
N ALA A 64 -25.00 -15.47 1.10
CA ALA A 64 -25.82 -15.70 -0.09
C ALA A 64 -25.08 -16.43 -1.22
N GLY A 65 -23.77 -16.66 -1.09
CA GLY A 65 -22.95 -17.36 -2.07
C GLY A 65 -22.61 -16.53 -3.31
N LYS A 66 -22.82 -15.21 -3.27
CA LYS A 66 -22.52 -14.30 -4.40
C LYS A 66 -21.02 -14.09 -4.58
N HIS A 67 -20.29 -14.03 -3.47
CA HIS A 67 -18.84 -13.86 -3.43
C HIS A 67 -18.20 -14.93 -2.55
N LYS A 68 -16.92 -15.24 -2.78
CA LYS A 68 -16.20 -16.29 -2.04
C LYS A 68 -15.69 -15.80 -0.69
N CYS A 69 -15.23 -14.56 -0.62
CA CYS A 69 -14.74 -13.97 0.62
C CYS A 69 -14.73 -12.44 0.58
N GLU A 70 -14.42 -11.83 1.73
CA GLU A 70 -14.11 -10.41 1.83
C GLU A 70 -12.75 -10.16 2.49
N ARG A 71 -12.24 -8.93 2.32
CA ARG A 71 -11.17 -8.33 3.13
C ARG A 71 -11.47 -6.85 3.32
N ASP A 72 -11.56 -6.39 4.57
CA ASP A 72 -11.89 -4.99 4.90
C ASP A 72 -13.13 -4.47 4.14
N THR A 73 -14.21 -5.27 4.05
CA THR A 73 -15.44 -4.99 3.28
C THR A 73 -15.33 -5.04 1.76
N PHE A 74 -14.14 -5.28 1.19
CA PHE A 74 -13.98 -5.57 -0.24
C PHE A 74 -14.31 -7.02 -0.54
N LEU A 75 -15.18 -7.22 -1.54
CA LEU A 75 -15.65 -8.55 -1.96
C LEU A 75 -14.77 -9.12 -3.06
N TYR A 76 -14.58 -10.44 -3.02
CA TYR A 76 -13.76 -11.17 -3.99
C TYR A 76 -14.46 -12.45 -4.46
N ASP A 77 -14.34 -12.72 -5.76
CA ASP A 77 -14.86 -13.93 -6.41
C ASP A 77 -13.92 -15.14 -6.26
N GLU A 78 -12.72 -14.90 -5.74
CA GLU A 78 -11.72 -15.91 -5.43
C GLU A 78 -11.19 -15.73 -4.01
N PHE A 79 -10.85 -16.83 -3.35
CA PHE A 79 -10.26 -16.77 -2.02
C PHE A 79 -8.92 -16.03 -2.04
N GLN A 80 -8.83 -14.95 -1.26
CA GLN A 80 -7.61 -14.13 -1.16
C GLN A 80 -6.61 -14.65 -0.12
N TYR A 81 -6.87 -15.82 0.47
CA TYR A 81 -6.01 -16.46 1.45
C TYR A 81 -5.31 -17.69 0.87
N SER A 82 -4.01 -17.80 1.14
CA SER A 82 -3.20 -18.95 0.75
C SER A 82 -3.59 -20.17 1.59
N LEU A 83 -4.26 -21.13 0.96
CA LEU A 83 -4.61 -22.41 1.60
C LEU A 83 -3.37 -23.13 2.18
N PRO A 84 -2.23 -23.25 1.47
CA PRO A 84 -1.01 -23.83 2.05
C PRO A 84 -0.55 -23.14 3.33
N LEU A 85 -0.63 -21.80 3.38
CA LEU A 85 -0.26 -21.04 4.57
C LEU A 85 -1.22 -21.32 5.73
N LEU A 86 -2.53 -21.31 5.48
CA LEU A 86 -3.54 -21.62 6.49
C LEU A 86 -3.33 -23.04 7.06
N LEU A 87 -3.07 -24.02 6.21
CA LEU A 87 -2.78 -25.39 6.63
C LEU A 87 -1.50 -25.47 7.46
N GLY A 88 -0.45 -24.77 7.06
CA GLY A 88 0.81 -24.69 7.79
C GLY A 88 0.65 -24.09 9.19
N LEU A 89 -0.08 -22.98 9.30
CA LEU A 89 -0.36 -22.33 10.58
C LEU A 89 -1.18 -23.24 11.50
N ASN A 90 -2.23 -23.88 10.97
CA ASN A 90 -3.04 -24.84 11.71
C ASN A 90 -2.22 -26.04 12.20
N PHE A 91 -1.33 -26.56 11.36
CA PHE A 91 -0.44 -27.66 11.73
C PHE A 91 0.51 -27.24 12.87
N MET A 92 1.15 -26.08 12.74
CA MET A 92 2.08 -25.58 13.74
C MET A 92 1.39 -25.29 15.08
N GLN A 93 0.15 -24.78 15.07
CA GLN A 93 -0.60 -24.51 16.30
C GLN A 93 -0.87 -25.77 17.12
N ARG A 94 -0.95 -26.94 16.47
CA ARG A 94 -1.07 -28.22 17.19
C ARG A 94 0.24 -28.66 17.84
N LYS A 95 1.37 -28.10 17.41
CA LYS A 95 2.72 -28.40 17.91
C LYS A 95 3.21 -27.38 18.93
N VAL A 96 2.75 -26.14 18.85
CA VAL A 96 3.12 -25.05 19.74
C VAL A 96 1.88 -24.51 20.45
N GLY A 97 1.94 -24.29 21.77
CA GLY A 97 0.77 -23.88 22.53
C GLY A 97 0.14 -22.54 22.10
N LYS A 98 0.93 -21.65 21.48
CA LYS A 98 0.46 -20.36 20.95
C LYS A 98 1.34 -19.94 19.76
N ILE A 99 0.71 -19.53 18.66
CA ILE A 99 1.37 -18.81 17.57
C ILE A 99 1.16 -17.32 17.79
N GLN A 100 2.23 -16.53 17.66
CA GLN A 100 2.14 -15.07 17.63
C GLN A 100 2.45 -14.63 16.21
N LEU A 101 1.49 -13.93 15.59
CA LEU A 101 1.66 -13.33 14.28
C LEU A 101 2.02 -11.85 14.49
N LEU A 102 3.03 -11.38 13.77
CA LEU A 102 3.33 -9.96 13.65
C LEU A 102 2.64 -9.46 12.39
N ASP A 103 1.93 -8.34 12.50
CA ASP A 103 1.34 -7.59 11.39
C ASP A 103 2.36 -6.57 10.86
#